data_AF-A0A0U1DM16-F1
#
_entry.id   AF-A0A0U1DM16-F1
#
_cell.length_a   1.000
_cell.length_b   1.000
_cell.length_c   1.000
_cell.angle_alpha   90.00
_cell.angle_beta   90.00
_cell.angle_gamma   90.00
#
_symmetry.space_group_name_H-M   'P 1'
#
loop_
_entity.id
_entity.type
_entity.pdbx_description
1 polymer ?
#
loop_
_entity_poly.entity_id
_entity_poly.type
_entity_poly.pdbx_seq_one_letter_code
_entity_poly.pdbx_strand_id
1 'polypeptide(L)'
;MKLRDVLSVLRDAYCRHIGVEYTHILEPEQQRWIQDRVEIKHDKPTVAEQKYILSKLNAAEAFETFLQTKYVGQKRFSLEGAETVIPMMDAAIDQCAEHALAEVVIGMPHRGRLNVLANIVGKPYSQIFTEFEGNLNPSQAHGSGDVKYHLGASGNYIQMFGDNDIQVSLTANPSHLEAVDPVLEGLVRAKQDLLDSGRDADVSGEYPVVPLMLHGDAAFAGQGVVAETLNLALLDGYTTGGTIHIVVNNQIGFTTAPTDSRSSEYCTDVAKMIGAPIFHVNGDDPEACAWVARLAVDFRQAFKKDVVIDMLCYRRRGHNEGDDPSMTQPYMYDVIDTKRGSRKAYTEALIGRGDISMKEAEDALRDYQGQLERVFNEVRELEKHAAEPSESVEADQQIPQRLATAVDKSLLARIGDAHLALPDGFTVHPRVKPVLEKRREMAYEARSTGHSPSCWPWARSSRRASWSD
;
A
#
# COMPACT_ATOMS: atom_id res chain seq x y z
N MET A 1 2.98 -41.12 -7.27
CA MET A 1 1.88 -40.64 -8.14
C MET A 1 1.99 -41.25 -9.52
N LYS A 2 0.88 -41.48 -10.24
CA LYS A 2 0.95 -41.80 -11.67
C LYS A 2 1.37 -40.53 -12.43
N LEU A 3 2.01 -40.65 -13.59
CA LEU A 3 2.43 -39.50 -14.41
C LEU A 3 1.25 -38.56 -14.74
N ARG A 4 0.05 -39.12 -14.97
CA ARG A 4 -1.17 -38.34 -15.18
C ARG A 4 -1.46 -37.40 -13.99
N ASP A 5 -1.31 -37.92 -12.77
CA ASP A 5 -1.60 -37.17 -11.54
C ASP A 5 -0.54 -36.07 -11.33
N VAL A 6 0.73 -36.37 -11.63
CA VAL A 6 1.83 -35.38 -11.61
C VAL A 6 1.51 -34.23 -12.57
N LEU A 7 1.17 -34.55 -13.83
CA LEU A 7 0.87 -33.53 -14.83
C LEU A 7 -0.38 -32.71 -14.51
N SER A 8 -1.40 -33.30 -13.86
CA SER A 8 -2.56 -32.51 -13.42
C SER A 8 -2.19 -31.53 -12.32
N VAL A 9 -1.43 -31.96 -11.31
CA VAL A 9 -1.00 -31.08 -10.22
C VAL A 9 -0.16 -29.92 -10.78
N LEU A 10 0.83 -30.20 -11.63
CA LEU A 10 1.70 -29.16 -12.20
C LEU A 10 0.93 -28.17 -13.09
N ARG A 11 -0.04 -28.65 -13.89
CA ARG A 11 -0.87 -27.76 -14.73
C ARG A 11 -1.81 -26.92 -13.90
N ASP A 12 -2.40 -27.49 -12.85
CA ASP A 12 -3.32 -26.79 -11.96
C ASP A 12 -2.59 -25.69 -11.18
N ALA A 13 -1.38 -25.98 -10.70
CA ALA A 13 -0.56 -25.05 -9.92
C ALA A 13 0.09 -23.92 -10.76
N TYR A 14 0.57 -24.23 -11.98
CA TYR A 14 1.47 -23.32 -12.72
C TYR A 14 0.96 -22.87 -14.10
N CYS A 15 -0.18 -23.38 -14.58
CA CYS A 15 -0.65 -23.11 -15.95
C CYS A 15 -2.13 -22.74 -16.05
N ARG A 16 -2.77 -22.37 -14.94
CA ARG A 16 -4.16 -21.89 -14.93
C ARG A 16 -4.21 -20.37 -14.80
N HIS A 17 -4.97 -19.85 -13.85
CA HIS A 17 -5.16 -18.42 -13.64
C HIS A 17 -4.07 -17.78 -12.78
N ILE A 18 -3.12 -18.60 -12.30
CA ILE A 18 -1.99 -18.16 -11.49
C ILE A 18 -0.70 -18.69 -12.13
N GLY A 19 0.21 -17.79 -12.48
CA GLY A 19 1.60 -18.08 -12.79
C GLY A 19 2.47 -17.76 -11.58
N VAL A 20 3.42 -18.63 -11.25
CA VAL A 20 4.24 -18.51 -10.04
C VAL A 20 5.72 -18.48 -10.42
N GLU A 21 6.41 -17.38 -10.12
CA GLU A 21 7.86 -17.26 -10.27
C GLU A 21 8.51 -17.25 -8.87
N TYR A 22 9.26 -18.30 -8.57
CA TYR A 22 9.89 -18.47 -7.25
C TYR A 22 11.24 -19.19 -7.29
N THR A 23 11.61 -19.85 -8.40
CA THR A 23 12.84 -20.65 -8.48
C THR A 23 14.11 -19.78 -8.55
N HIS A 24 13.97 -18.47 -8.73
CA HIS A 24 15.08 -17.50 -8.62
C HIS A 24 15.46 -17.19 -7.16
N ILE A 25 14.61 -17.54 -6.20
CA ILE A 25 14.86 -17.36 -4.77
C ILE A 25 16.01 -18.26 -4.34
N LEU A 26 17.00 -17.74 -3.61
CA LEU A 26 18.18 -18.52 -3.22
C LEU A 26 17.87 -19.50 -2.09
N GLU A 27 16.97 -19.16 -1.18
CA GLU A 27 16.63 -19.93 0.01
C GLU A 27 15.77 -21.16 -0.34
N PRO A 28 16.28 -22.40 -0.20
CA PRO A 28 15.53 -23.60 -0.61
C PRO A 28 14.31 -23.89 0.28
N GLU A 29 14.27 -23.34 1.50
CA GLU A 29 13.11 -23.41 2.39
C GLU A 29 11.96 -22.53 1.92
N GLN A 30 12.24 -21.35 1.36
CA GLN A 30 11.22 -20.48 0.75
C GLN A 30 10.63 -21.14 -0.49
N GLN A 31 11.47 -21.73 -1.35
CA GLN A 31 10.99 -22.48 -2.51
C GLN A 31 10.09 -23.65 -2.12
N ARG A 32 10.51 -24.47 -1.14
CA ARG A 32 9.71 -25.60 -0.64
C ARG A 32 8.40 -25.14 -0.01
N TRP A 33 8.42 -24.06 0.76
CA TRP A 33 7.21 -23.51 1.39
C TRP A 33 6.16 -23.10 0.34
N ILE A 34 6.60 -22.52 -0.77
CA ILE A 34 5.73 -22.17 -1.91
C ILE A 34 5.22 -23.45 -2.57
N GLN A 35 6.10 -24.42 -2.89
CA GLN A 35 5.72 -25.71 -3.48
C GLN A 35 4.64 -26.42 -2.66
N ASP A 36 4.82 -26.52 -1.34
CA ASP A 36 3.91 -27.20 -0.42
C ASP A 36 2.51 -26.56 -0.38
N ARG A 37 2.39 -25.29 -0.80
CA ARG A 37 1.13 -24.54 -0.82
C ARG A 37 0.51 -24.43 -2.21
N VAL A 38 1.30 -24.40 -3.27
CA VAL A 38 0.81 -24.28 -4.66
C VAL A 38 0.54 -25.64 -5.32
N GLU A 39 1.29 -26.69 -4.96
CA GLU A 39 1.17 -28.03 -5.56
C GLU A 39 0.15 -28.94 -4.83
N ILE A 40 -0.74 -28.34 -4.05
CA ILE A 40 -1.85 -29.03 -3.38
C ILE A 40 -3.18 -28.61 -3.97
N LYS A 41 -4.19 -29.47 -3.80
CA LYS A 41 -5.55 -29.11 -4.16
C LYS A 41 -6.04 -28.03 -3.20
N HIS A 42 -6.32 -26.84 -3.72
CA HIS A 42 -6.93 -25.78 -2.91
C HIS A 42 -8.38 -26.10 -2.58
N ASP A 43 -8.76 -25.79 -1.34
CA ASP A 43 -10.15 -25.85 -0.92
C ASP A 43 -10.92 -24.72 -1.59
N LYS A 44 -12.10 -25.05 -2.13
CA LYS A 44 -13.00 -24.05 -2.70
C LYS A 44 -13.49 -23.17 -1.53
N PRO A 45 -13.54 -21.83 -1.71
CA PRO A 45 -14.14 -20.97 -0.70
C PRO A 45 -15.57 -21.41 -0.39
N THR A 46 -15.99 -21.20 0.84
CA THR A 46 -17.37 -21.43 1.26
C THR A 46 -18.33 -20.53 0.47
N VAL A 47 -19.61 -20.88 0.44
CA VAL A 47 -20.65 -20.06 -0.22
C VAL A 47 -20.72 -18.66 0.42
N ALA A 48 -20.49 -18.55 1.73
CA ALA A 48 -20.48 -17.27 2.43
C ALA A 48 -19.31 -16.38 1.97
N GLU A 49 -18.10 -16.93 1.88
CA GLU A 49 -16.93 -16.22 1.34
C GLU A 49 -17.13 -15.83 -0.12
N GLN A 50 -17.73 -16.70 -0.94
CA GLN A 50 -18.05 -16.39 -2.34
C GLN A 50 -19.02 -15.22 -2.47
N LYS A 51 -20.07 -15.20 -1.64
CA LYS A 51 -21.02 -14.08 -1.57
C LYS A 51 -20.35 -12.79 -1.10
N TYR A 52 -19.39 -12.88 -0.17
CA TYR A 52 -18.61 -11.73 0.29
C TYR A 52 -17.66 -11.17 -0.77
N ILE A 53 -16.95 -12.04 -1.51
CA ILE A 53 -16.16 -11.63 -2.68
C ILE A 53 -17.05 -10.91 -3.70
N LEU A 54 -18.25 -11.44 -3.97
CA LEU A 54 -19.20 -10.79 -4.87
C LEU A 54 -19.69 -9.43 -4.33
N SER A 55 -19.91 -9.29 -3.03
CA SER A 55 -20.34 -8.00 -2.45
C SER A 55 -19.27 -6.92 -2.62
N LYS A 56 -17.99 -7.29 -2.48
CA LYS A 56 -16.85 -6.39 -2.76
C LYS A 56 -16.79 -5.98 -4.23
N LEU A 57 -17.00 -6.91 -5.16
CA LEU A 57 -17.09 -6.60 -6.60
C LEU A 57 -18.30 -5.73 -6.94
N ASN A 58 -19.45 -5.97 -6.29
CA ASN A 58 -20.64 -5.14 -6.45
C ASN A 58 -20.35 -3.70 -5.99
N ALA A 59 -19.75 -3.53 -4.81
CA ALA A 59 -19.37 -2.21 -4.31
C ALA A 59 -18.39 -1.50 -5.25
N ALA A 60 -17.39 -2.22 -5.76
CA ALA A 60 -16.39 -1.70 -6.67
C ALA A 60 -17.00 -1.16 -7.99
N GLU A 61 -17.79 -1.98 -8.70
CA GLU A 61 -18.36 -1.57 -10.00
C GLU A 61 -19.50 -0.55 -9.83
N ALA A 62 -20.35 -0.72 -8.82
CA ALA A 62 -21.49 0.17 -8.59
C ALA A 62 -21.03 1.58 -8.21
N PHE A 63 -19.95 1.71 -7.43
CA PHE A 63 -19.36 3.01 -7.10
C PHE A 63 -18.86 3.74 -8.36
N GLU A 64 -18.14 3.06 -9.25
CA GLU A 64 -17.63 3.66 -10.49
C GLU A 64 -18.74 4.05 -11.47
N THR A 65 -19.72 3.18 -11.66
CA THR A 65 -20.86 3.44 -12.55
C THR A 65 -21.76 4.55 -12.01
N PHE A 66 -21.89 4.68 -10.68
CA PHE A 66 -22.56 5.80 -10.03
C PHE A 66 -21.84 7.11 -10.32
N LEU A 67 -20.53 7.18 -10.10
CA LEU A 67 -19.72 8.36 -10.39
C LEU A 67 -19.74 8.71 -11.88
N GLN A 68 -19.72 7.72 -12.77
CA GLN A 68 -19.87 7.95 -14.20
C GLN A 68 -21.20 8.61 -14.54
N THR A 69 -22.28 8.23 -13.87
CA THR A 69 -23.63 8.74 -14.14
C THR A 69 -23.79 10.17 -13.62
N LYS A 70 -23.30 10.47 -12.41
CA LYS A 70 -23.49 11.77 -11.76
C LYS A 70 -22.42 12.81 -12.15
N TYR A 71 -21.19 12.38 -12.44
CA TYR A 71 -20.02 13.25 -12.64
C TYR A 71 -19.23 12.95 -13.92
N VAL A 72 -19.93 12.80 -15.05
CA VAL A 72 -19.36 12.44 -16.38
C VAL A 72 -18.11 13.25 -16.75
N GLY A 73 -18.10 14.56 -16.46
CA GLY A 73 -17.03 15.48 -16.88
C GLY A 73 -15.84 15.59 -15.91
N GLN A 74 -15.83 14.86 -14.79
CA GLN A 74 -14.75 14.95 -13.81
C GLN A 74 -13.88 13.69 -13.83
N LYS A 75 -12.55 13.91 -13.83
CA LYS A 75 -11.56 12.82 -13.78
C LYS A 75 -11.62 12.13 -12.42
N ARG A 76 -11.63 10.80 -12.44
CA ARG A 76 -11.62 9.95 -11.23
C ARG A 76 -10.65 8.77 -11.28
N PHE A 77 -10.11 8.46 -12.47
CA PHE A 77 -9.20 7.34 -12.68
C PHE A 77 -9.79 5.99 -12.27
N SER A 78 -10.93 5.69 -12.88
CA SER A 78 -11.78 4.52 -12.64
C SER A 78 -10.98 3.22 -12.57
N LEU A 79 -11.48 2.34 -11.70
CA LEU A 79 -11.02 0.96 -11.54
C LEU A 79 -11.72 -0.04 -12.48
N GLU A 80 -12.65 0.39 -13.33
CA GLU A 80 -13.42 -0.51 -14.20
C GLU A 80 -12.49 -1.37 -15.11
N GLY A 81 -12.68 -2.69 -15.08
CA GLY A 81 -11.80 -3.70 -15.67
C GLY A 81 -10.72 -4.26 -14.74
N ALA A 82 -10.61 -3.71 -13.52
CA ALA A 82 -9.68 -4.12 -12.47
C ALA A 82 -10.37 -4.17 -11.09
N GLU A 83 -11.69 -4.34 -11.04
CA GLU A 83 -12.51 -4.30 -9.83
C GLU A 83 -12.04 -5.31 -8.76
N THR A 84 -11.44 -6.41 -9.21
CA THR A 84 -10.90 -7.50 -8.39
C THR A 84 -9.78 -7.07 -7.45
N VAL A 85 -9.16 -5.91 -7.65
CA VAL A 85 -8.21 -5.38 -6.65
C VAL A 85 -8.88 -5.12 -5.30
N ILE A 86 -10.18 -4.80 -5.27
CA ILE A 86 -10.91 -4.58 -4.01
C ILE A 86 -11.01 -5.86 -3.17
N PRO A 87 -11.59 -6.99 -3.66
CA PRO A 87 -11.55 -8.24 -2.90
C PRO A 87 -10.12 -8.78 -2.68
N MET A 88 -9.15 -8.46 -3.54
CA MET A 88 -7.74 -8.83 -3.32
C MET A 88 -7.12 -8.10 -2.12
N MET A 89 -7.29 -6.77 -2.04
CA MET A 89 -6.82 -5.96 -0.92
C MET A 89 -7.55 -6.34 0.38
N ASP A 90 -8.86 -6.55 0.29
CA ASP A 90 -9.68 -7.00 1.41
C ASP A 90 -9.17 -8.34 1.96
N ALA A 91 -8.87 -9.32 1.10
CA ALA A 91 -8.30 -10.59 1.51
C ALA A 91 -6.90 -10.46 2.13
N ALA A 92 -6.06 -9.54 1.64
CA ALA A 92 -4.74 -9.27 2.23
C ALA A 92 -4.87 -8.66 3.63
N ILE A 93 -5.78 -7.68 3.81
CA ILE A 93 -6.02 -7.03 5.10
C ILE A 93 -6.67 -8.01 6.10
N ASP A 94 -7.65 -8.78 5.67
CA ASP A 94 -8.29 -9.83 6.47
C ASP A 94 -7.27 -10.87 6.94
N GLN A 95 -6.35 -11.29 6.06
CA GLN A 95 -5.26 -12.20 6.46
C GLN A 95 -4.28 -11.54 7.43
N CYS A 96 -3.98 -10.24 7.28
CA CYS A 96 -3.16 -9.51 8.26
C CYS A 96 -3.84 -9.47 9.64
N ALA A 97 -5.16 -9.26 9.68
CA ALA A 97 -5.96 -9.32 10.90
C ALA A 97 -5.97 -10.74 11.51
N GLU A 98 -6.05 -11.78 10.69
CA GLU A 98 -5.96 -13.18 11.13
C GLU A 98 -4.61 -13.51 11.79
N HIS A 99 -3.52 -12.88 11.33
CA HIS A 99 -2.20 -12.94 11.96
C HIS A 99 -2.06 -11.99 13.17
N ALA A 100 -3.15 -11.35 13.61
CA ALA A 100 -3.19 -10.39 14.72
C ALA A 100 -2.17 -9.25 14.58
N LEU A 101 -1.98 -8.75 13.35
CA LEU A 101 -1.13 -7.58 13.08
C LEU A 101 -1.86 -6.30 13.48
N ALA A 102 -1.10 -5.25 13.81
CA ALA A 102 -1.65 -4.02 14.38
C ALA A 102 -2.22 -3.06 13.31
N GLU A 103 -1.53 -2.92 12.18
CA GLU A 103 -1.91 -1.94 11.16
C GLU A 103 -1.44 -2.35 9.76
N VAL A 104 -2.24 -2.04 8.75
CA VAL A 104 -1.85 -2.03 7.34
C VAL A 104 -1.78 -0.58 6.85
N VAL A 105 -0.62 -0.17 6.34
CA VAL A 105 -0.43 1.17 5.77
C VAL A 105 -0.29 1.03 4.25
N ILE A 106 -1.13 1.77 3.52
CA ILE A 106 -1.28 1.68 2.07
C ILE A 106 -0.60 2.88 1.39
N GLY A 107 0.26 2.59 0.42
CA GLY A 107 0.72 3.56 -0.60
C GLY A 107 0.18 3.15 -1.97
N MET A 108 -0.47 4.06 -2.70
CA MET A 108 -1.04 3.73 -4.00
C MET A 108 -1.11 4.91 -4.97
N PRO A 109 -1.07 4.66 -6.30
CA PRO A 109 -1.28 5.69 -7.32
C PRO A 109 -2.77 6.00 -7.52
N HIS A 110 -3.11 6.74 -8.58
CA HIS A 110 -4.46 7.21 -8.88
C HIS A 110 -5.48 6.12 -9.23
N ARG A 111 -5.07 4.98 -9.82
CA ARG A 111 -5.98 3.94 -10.35
C ARG A 111 -6.86 3.36 -9.24
N GLY A 112 -8.17 3.62 -9.31
CA GLY A 112 -9.13 3.11 -8.33
C GLY A 112 -9.00 3.68 -6.92
N ARG A 113 -8.25 4.77 -6.73
CA ARG A 113 -7.94 5.28 -5.39
C ARG A 113 -9.16 5.74 -4.61
N LEU A 114 -10.15 6.37 -5.28
CA LEU A 114 -11.42 6.73 -4.65
C LEU A 114 -12.21 5.48 -4.23
N ASN A 115 -12.11 4.41 -5.01
CA ASN A 115 -12.75 3.13 -4.73
C ASN A 115 -12.12 2.49 -3.48
N VAL A 116 -10.79 2.46 -3.39
CA VAL A 116 -10.05 1.97 -2.21
C VAL A 116 -10.36 2.82 -0.97
N LEU A 117 -10.35 4.15 -1.09
CA LEU A 117 -10.71 5.05 0.01
C LEU A 117 -12.10 4.71 0.58
N ALA A 118 -13.10 4.51 -0.29
CA ALA A 118 -14.47 4.22 0.14
C ALA A 118 -14.66 2.77 0.65
N ASN A 119 -14.19 1.79 -0.13
CA ASN A 119 -14.56 0.39 0.02
C ASN A 119 -13.53 -0.46 0.79
N ILE A 120 -12.33 0.06 1.04
CA ILE A 120 -11.28 -0.59 1.84
C ILE A 120 -10.99 0.21 3.11
N VAL A 121 -10.64 1.49 2.99
CA VAL A 121 -10.24 2.32 4.14
C VAL A 121 -11.46 2.82 4.94
N GLY A 122 -12.63 2.91 4.29
CA GLY A 122 -13.87 3.35 4.94
C GLY A 122 -14.06 4.87 5.00
N LYS A 123 -13.41 5.63 4.10
CA LYS A 123 -13.68 7.07 3.93
C LYS A 123 -15.17 7.25 3.56
N PRO A 124 -15.93 8.10 4.29
CA PRO A 124 -17.36 8.25 4.05
C PRO A 124 -17.68 8.71 2.61
N TYR A 125 -18.69 8.09 1.98
CA TYR A 125 -19.17 8.49 0.65
C TYR A 125 -19.56 9.96 0.59
N SER A 126 -20.16 10.48 1.67
CA SER A 126 -20.55 11.88 1.78
C SER A 126 -19.36 12.81 1.55
N GLN A 127 -18.23 12.54 2.22
CA GLN A 127 -17.00 13.31 2.06
C GLN A 127 -16.47 13.26 0.62
N ILE A 128 -16.49 12.08 -0.01
CA ILE A 128 -16.06 11.93 -1.40
C ILE A 128 -16.98 12.73 -2.34
N PHE A 129 -18.30 12.65 -2.17
CA PHE A 129 -19.25 13.40 -2.99
C PHE A 129 -19.13 14.91 -2.77
N THR A 130 -18.86 15.37 -1.56
CA THR A 130 -18.56 16.79 -1.28
C THR A 130 -17.34 17.28 -2.07
N GLU A 131 -16.31 16.44 -2.24
CA GLU A 131 -15.14 16.74 -3.09
C GLU A 131 -15.47 16.76 -4.60
N PHE A 132 -16.53 16.06 -5.03
CA PHE A 132 -17.03 16.17 -6.41
C PHE A 132 -17.90 17.41 -6.62
N GLU A 133 -18.72 17.80 -5.65
CA GLU A 133 -19.55 19.02 -5.72
C GLU A 133 -18.71 20.30 -5.56
N GLY A 134 -17.49 20.20 -5.01
CA GLY A 134 -16.63 21.36 -4.73
C GLY A 134 -17.15 22.22 -3.57
N ASN A 135 -17.98 21.64 -2.68
CA ASN A 135 -18.59 22.33 -1.55
C ASN A 135 -17.89 21.97 -0.23
N LEU A 136 -16.60 22.28 -0.12
CA LEU A 136 -15.77 21.87 1.02
C LEU A 136 -16.05 22.72 2.26
N ASN A 137 -16.12 22.09 3.44
CA ASN A 137 -16.17 22.83 4.71
C ASN A 137 -14.81 23.49 5.03
N PRO A 138 -14.72 24.43 6.01
CA PRO A 138 -13.47 25.14 6.30
C PRO A 138 -12.27 24.23 6.61
N SER A 139 -12.48 23.10 7.29
CA SER A 139 -11.41 22.15 7.59
C SER A 139 -10.92 21.41 6.35
N GLN A 140 -11.81 21.15 5.38
CA GLN A 140 -11.47 20.47 4.12
C GLN A 140 -10.86 21.43 3.10
N ALA A 141 -11.21 22.71 3.15
CA ALA A 141 -10.66 23.77 2.31
C ALA A 141 -9.37 24.38 2.87
N HIS A 142 -8.91 23.93 4.04
CA HIS A 142 -7.74 24.48 4.73
C HIS A 142 -6.44 24.30 3.93
N GLY A 143 -5.61 25.35 3.92
CA GLY A 143 -4.36 25.39 3.16
C GLY A 143 -4.59 25.44 1.65
N SER A 144 -3.57 25.05 0.87
CA SER A 144 -3.69 25.02 -0.60
C SER A 144 -4.46 23.81 -1.14
N GLY A 145 -4.68 22.79 -0.30
CA GLY A 145 -5.32 21.53 -0.69
C GLY A 145 -4.53 20.71 -1.72
N ASP A 146 -5.17 19.63 -2.19
CA ASP A 146 -4.74 18.81 -3.32
C ASP A 146 -5.95 18.13 -3.97
N VAL A 147 -5.77 17.47 -5.12
CA VAL A 147 -6.83 16.73 -5.82
C VAL A 147 -7.31 15.51 -5.03
N LYS A 148 -8.59 15.18 -5.16
CA LYS A 148 -9.28 14.10 -4.42
C LYS A 148 -8.56 12.72 -4.47
N TYR A 149 -7.87 12.43 -5.56
CA TYR A 149 -7.07 11.21 -5.75
C TYR A 149 -5.61 11.33 -5.26
N HIS A 150 -5.30 12.29 -4.38
CA HIS A 150 -4.03 12.36 -3.61
C HIS A 150 -4.24 12.35 -2.09
N LEU A 151 -5.48 12.44 -1.61
CA LEU A 151 -5.82 12.55 -0.19
C LEU A 151 -5.74 11.22 0.57
N GLY A 152 -5.15 11.20 1.76
CA GLY A 152 -5.14 10.02 2.63
C GLY A 152 -6.44 9.81 3.41
N ALA A 153 -6.53 8.67 4.10
CA ALA A 153 -7.56 8.38 5.09
C ALA A 153 -7.04 7.31 6.08
N SER A 154 -7.77 7.12 7.17
CA SER A 154 -7.51 6.07 8.15
C SER A 154 -8.84 5.57 8.71
N GLY A 155 -8.93 4.27 9.01
CA GLY A 155 -10.10 3.61 9.52
C GLY A 155 -9.76 2.29 10.21
N ASN A 156 -10.77 1.66 10.82
CA ASN A 156 -10.64 0.33 11.43
C ASN A 156 -11.29 -0.71 10.52
N TYR A 157 -10.56 -1.75 10.16
CA TYR A 157 -11.08 -2.91 9.45
C TYR A 157 -11.51 -3.97 10.46
N ILE A 158 -12.73 -4.50 10.30
CA ILE A 158 -13.29 -5.54 11.16
C ILE A 158 -13.50 -6.78 10.29
N GLN A 159 -12.97 -7.93 10.72
CA GLN A 159 -13.14 -9.18 9.97
C GLN A 159 -14.61 -9.54 9.80
N MET A 160 -14.98 -10.02 8.61
CA MET A 160 -16.36 -10.45 8.35
C MET A 160 -16.66 -11.83 8.96
N PHE A 161 -15.64 -12.72 8.98
CA PHE A 161 -15.79 -14.11 9.43
C PHE A 161 -14.90 -14.46 10.64
N GLY A 162 -13.98 -13.57 11.01
CA GLY A 162 -13.12 -13.69 12.19
C GLY A 162 -13.51 -12.70 13.29
N ASP A 163 -12.79 -12.76 14.41
CA ASP A 163 -13.05 -11.96 15.61
C ASP A 163 -12.04 -10.80 15.79
N ASN A 164 -11.06 -10.65 14.89
CA ASN A 164 -10.05 -9.61 14.98
C ASN A 164 -10.45 -8.32 14.25
N ASP A 165 -9.80 -7.23 14.64
CA ASP A 165 -9.78 -5.98 13.88
C ASP A 165 -8.34 -5.55 13.60
N ILE A 166 -8.17 -4.62 12.65
CA ILE A 166 -6.86 -4.09 12.27
C ILE A 166 -7.00 -2.65 11.78
N GLN A 167 -6.05 -1.79 12.16
CA GLN A 167 -6.01 -0.42 11.65
C GLN A 167 -5.63 -0.43 10.16
N VAL A 168 -6.30 0.38 9.37
CA VAL A 168 -5.98 0.56 7.95
C VAL A 168 -5.82 2.04 7.67
N SER A 169 -4.65 2.42 7.17
CA SER A 169 -4.36 3.79 6.76
C SER A 169 -3.88 3.85 5.32
N LEU A 170 -4.23 4.92 4.61
CA LEU A 170 -3.77 5.22 3.26
C LEU A 170 -3.09 6.58 3.29
N THR A 171 -1.82 6.63 2.90
CA THR A 171 -1.02 7.85 2.96
C THR A 171 -1.31 8.77 1.76
N ALA A 172 -1.12 10.08 1.97
CA ALA A 172 -1.20 11.05 0.87
C ALA A 172 0.00 10.91 -0.08
N ASN A 173 -0.18 11.23 -1.35
CA ASN A 173 0.86 11.09 -2.37
C ASN A 173 0.72 12.15 -3.47
N PRO A 174 1.83 12.64 -4.05
CA PRO A 174 1.78 13.52 -5.22
C PRO A 174 1.47 12.74 -6.52
N SER A 175 1.30 13.45 -7.64
CA SER A 175 1.17 12.84 -8.97
C SER A 175 2.41 12.08 -9.47
N HIS A 176 3.58 12.32 -8.85
CA HIS A 176 4.83 11.65 -9.22
C HIS A 176 4.72 10.18 -8.81
N LEU A 177 4.39 9.32 -9.78
CA LEU A 177 4.17 7.90 -9.55
C LEU A 177 5.40 7.26 -8.88
N GLU A 178 5.15 6.33 -7.98
CA GLU A 178 6.17 5.61 -7.17
C GLU A 178 6.99 6.49 -6.20
N ALA A 179 6.84 7.82 -6.21
CA ALA A 179 7.58 8.70 -5.27
C ALA A 179 7.14 8.52 -3.80
N VAL A 180 5.97 7.92 -3.57
CA VAL A 180 5.45 7.61 -2.23
C VAL A 180 6.04 6.32 -1.67
N ASP A 181 6.66 5.47 -2.48
CA ASP A 181 7.15 4.14 -2.09
C ASP A 181 8.12 4.22 -0.89
N PRO A 182 9.22 5.00 -0.93
CA PRO A 182 10.11 5.09 0.23
C PRO A 182 9.50 5.89 1.40
N VAL A 183 8.49 6.74 1.13
CA VAL A 183 7.76 7.46 2.18
C VAL A 183 6.90 6.48 2.98
N LEU A 184 6.26 5.52 2.31
CA LEU A 184 5.51 4.45 2.94
C LEU A 184 6.40 3.59 3.84
N GLU A 185 7.55 3.14 3.32
CA GLU A 185 8.49 2.33 4.11
C GLU A 185 8.98 3.09 5.36
N GLY A 186 9.33 4.37 5.21
CA GLY A 186 9.73 5.20 6.36
C GLY A 186 8.61 5.39 7.39
N LEU A 187 7.36 5.56 6.93
CA LEU A 187 6.19 5.69 7.79
C LEU A 187 5.91 4.39 8.57
N VAL A 188 5.95 3.25 7.89
CA VAL A 188 5.77 1.93 8.51
C VAL A 188 6.89 1.66 9.50
N ARG A 189 8.15 1.88 9.11
CA ARG A 189 9.30 1.71 10.01
C ARG A 189 9.17 2.54 11.28
N ALA A 190 8.77 3.81 11.16
CA ALA A 190 8.57 4.67 12.32
C ALA A 190 7.46 4.15 13.26
N LYS A 191 6.36 3.61 12.71
CA LYS A 191 5.29 2.99 13.50
C LYS A 191 5.75 1.71 14.19
N GLN A 192 6.55 0.88 13.51
CA GLN A 192 7.15 -0.33 14.10
C GLN A 192 8.07 0.01 15.26
N ASP A 193 8.99 0.97 15.09
CA ASP A 193 9.90 1.43 16.15
C ASP A 193 9.13 1.97 17.38
N LEU A 194 7.97 2.61 17.17
CA LEU A 194 7.10 3.09 18.25
C LEU A 194 6.46 1.94 19.02
N LEU A 195 5.98 0.90 18.34
CA LEU A 195 5.35 -0.27 18.97
C LEU A 195 6.38 -1.13 19.73
N ASP A 196 7.58 -1.32 19.19
CA ASP A 196 8.67 -2.06 19.86
C ASP A 196 9.18 -1.34 21.13
N SER A 197 9.03 -0.01 21.20
CA SER A 197 9.42 0.77 22.39
C SER A 197 8.57 0.53 23.65
N GLY A 198 7.61 -0.41 23.62
CA GLY A 198 6.82 -0.84 24.78
C GLY A 198 5.70 0.11 25.19
N ARG A 199 5.25 0.98 24.28
CA ARG A 199 4.10 1.89 24.54
C ARG A 199 2.75 1.20 24.43
N ASP A 200 2.67 0.10 23.69
CA ASP A 200 1.50 -0.78 23.60
C ASP A 200 1.95 -2.22 23.90
N ALA A 201 1.61 -2.71 25.10
CA ALA A 201 2.03 -4.02 25.59
C ALA A 201 1.27 -5.21 24.97
N ASP A 202 0.23 -4.94 24.19
CA ASP A 202 -0.70 -5.94 23.65
C ASP A 202 -0.36 -6.38 22.21
N VAL A 203 0.65 -5.79 21.57
CA VAL A 203 1.07 -6.13 20.20
C VAL A 203 2.36 -6.95 20.23
N SER A 204 2.27 -8.26 20.05
CA SER A 204 3.44 -9.15 19.99
C SER A 204 3.86 -9.45 18.55
N GLY A 205 5.06 -9.05 18.13
CA GLY A 205 5.65 -9.45 16.85
C GLY A 205 6.76 -8.52 16.36
N GLU A 206 7.73 -9.04 15.61
CA GLU A 206 8.91 -8.28 15.11
C GLU A 206 8.54 -7.20 14.08
N TYR A 207 7.43 -7.38 13.35
CA TYR A 207 6.96 -6.44 12.32
C TYR A 207 5.42 -6.34 12.27
N PRO A 208 4.78 -5.71 13.28
CA PRO A 208 3.33 -5.71 13.45
C PRO A 208 2.58 -4.75 12.51
N VAL A 209 3.30 -3.87 11.82
CA VAL A 209 2.73 -2.94 10.83
C VAL A 209 3.15 -3.40 9.43
N VAL A 210 2.20 -3.51 8.51
CA VAL A 210 2.43 -4.05 7.16
C VAL A 210 2.37 -2.93 6.12
N PRO A 211 3.41 -2.75 5.30
CA PRO A 211 3.33 -1.94 4.09
C PRO A 211 2.58 -2.73 2.99
N LEU A 212 1.49 -2.14 2.48
CA LEU A 212 0.75 -2.62 1.31
C LEU A 212 0.90 -1.59 0.18
N MET A 213 1.71 -1.92 -0.82
CA MET A 213 2.11 -0.98 -1.86
C MET A 213 1.46 -1.34 -3.19
N LEU A 214 0.67 -0.43 -3.76
CA LEU A 214 0.03 -0.62 -5.06
C LEU A 214 0.78 0.16 -6.13
N HIS A 215 0.86 -0.40 -7.33
CA HIS A 215 1.58 0.18 -8.45
C HIS A 215 0.80 0.09 -9.77
N GLY A 216 1.19 0.89 -10.75
CA GLY A 216 0.80 0.71 -12.15
C GLY A 216 1.91 0.01 -12.95
N ASP A 217 1.56 -0.83 -13.93
CA ASP A 217 2.52 -1.65 -14.69
C ASP A 217 3.64 -0.85 -15.36
N ALA A 218 3.31 0.27 -16.02
CA ALA A 218 4.30 1.10 -16.68
C ALA A 218 5.19 1.87 -15.69
N ALA A 219 4.64 2.28 -14.55
CA ALA A 219 5.37 3.07 -13.56
C ALA A 219 6.30 2.18 -12.72
N PHE A 220 5.84 0.99 -12.31
CA PHE A 220 6.64 0.01 -11.57
C PHE A 220 7.92 -0.39 -12.33
N ALA A 221 7.81 -0.57 -13.65
CA ALA A 221 8.96 -0.90 -14.49
C ALA A 221 9.85 0.31 -14.85
N GLY A 222 9.28 1.52 -14.89
CA GLY A 222 9.93 2.70 -15.46
C GLY A 222 10.55 3.68 -14.45
N GLN A 223 10.10 3.68 -13.19
CA GLN A 223 10.58 4.62 -12.17
C GLN A 223 11.73 4.01 -11.35
N GLY A 224 12.91 4.65 -11.38
CA GLY A 224 14.09 4.16 -10.66
C GLY A 224 13.93 4.08 -9.14
N VAL A 225 13.04 4.90 -8.56
CA VAL A 225 12.75 4.89 -7.12
C VAL A 225 12.17 3.56 -6.63
N VAL A 226 11.53 2.78 -7.51
CA VAL A 226 11.06 1.43 -7.20
C VAL A 226 12.24 0.52 -6.85
N ALA A 227 13.27 0.51 -7.71
CA ALA A 227 14.49 -0.27 -7.45
C ALA A 227 15.24 0.25 -6.21
N GLU A 228 15.31 1.57 -6.03
CA GLU A 228 15.92 2.15 -4.83
C GLU A 228 15.20 1.67 -3.55
N THR A 229 13.87 1.64 -3.56
CA THR A 229 13.05 1.24 -2.40
C THR A 229 13.13 -0.25 -2.13
N LEU A 230 13.03 -1.10 -3.16
CA LEU A 230 13.22 -2.55 -3.04
C LEU A 230 14.60 -2.88 -2.46
N ASN A 231 15.66 -2.15 -2.84
CA ASN A 231 17.00 -2.34 -2.29
C ASN A 231 17.09 -2.07 -0.77
N LEU A 232 16.13 -1.35 -0.17
CA LEU A 232 16.06 -1.09 1.27
C LEU A 232 15.46 -2.25 2.08
N ALA A 233 14.74 -3.17 1.44
CA ALA A 233 13.86 -4.16 2.09
C ALA A 233 14.56 -4.99 3.19
N LEU A 234 15.84 -5.31 3.02
CA LEU A 234 16.61 -6.16 3.95
C LEU A 234 17.72 -5.41 4.71
N LEU A 235 17.75 -4.07 4.65
CA LEU A 235 18.77 -3.28 5.35
C LEU A 235 18.32 -2.96 6.79
N ASP A 236 19.15 -3.19 7.79
CA ASP A 236 18.81 -2.98 9.22
C ASP A 236 18.16 -1.60 9.52
N GLY A 237 18.68 -0.55 8.90
CA GLY A 237 18.19 0.83 9.08
C GLY A 237 16.86 1.14 8.39
N TYR A 238 16.35 0.25 7.55
CA TYR A 238 15.20 0.52 6.67
C TYR A 238 14.16 -0.60 6.60
N THR A 239 14.53 -1.84 6.91
CA THR A 239 13.65 -3.00 6.79
C THR A 239 12.36 -2.80 7.59
N THR A 240 11.26 -3.22 6.97
CA THR A 240 9.89 -3.21 7.51
C THR A 240 9.31 -4.62 7.62
N GLY A 241 10.17 -5.65 7.46
CA GLY A 241 9.78 -7.06 7.56
C GLY A 241 8.96 -7.57 6.38
N GLY A 242 9.18 -7.00 5.19
CA GLY A 242 8.56 -7.43 3.94
C GLY A 242 7.32 -6.63 3.57
N THR A 243 7.34 -6.10 2.35
CA THR A 243 6.25 -5.34 1.71
C THR A 243 5.39 -6.24 0.82
N ILE A 244 4.07 -6.06 0.88
CA ILE A 244 3.14 -6.72 -0.05
C ILE A 244 2.89 -5.76 -1.20
N HIS A 245 3.35 -6.12 -2.40
CA HIS A 245 3.17 -5.32 -3.60
C HIS A 245 2.00 -5.86 -4.43
N ILE A 246 1.11 -4.98 -4.89
CA ILE A 246 0.06 -5.30 -5.86
C ILE A 246 0.23 -4.39 -7.08
N VAL A 247 0.61 -4.96 -8.21
CA VAL A 247 0.66 -4.22 -9.48
C VAL A 247 -0.68 -4.38 -10.19
N VAL A 248 -1.39 -3.27 -10.39
CA VAL A 248 -2.63 -3.23 -11.17
C VAL A 248 -2.27 -3.17 -12.66
N ASN A 249 -1.87 -4.32 -13.19
CA ASN A 249 -1.35 -4.49 -14.54
C ASN A 249 -2.48 -4.54 -15.56
N ASN A 250 -2.90 -3.34 -15.95
CA ASN A 250 -3.93 -3.13 -16.96
C ASN A 250 -3.36 -3.15 -18.40
N GLN A 251 -2.08 -3.52 -18.54
CA GLN A 251 -1.36 -3.70 -19.80
C GLN A 251 -1.26 -2.43 -20.65
N ILE A 252 -1.33 -1.24 -20.03
CA ILE A 252 -1.22 0.04 -20.73
C ILE A 252 -0.80 1.19 -19.80
N GLY A 253 0.19 1.98 -20.22
CA GLY A 253 0.60 3.22 -19.56
C GLY A 253 0.12 4.45 -20.33
N PHE A 254 -1.00 5.07 -19.93
CA PHE A 254 -1.66 6.14 -20.71
C PHE A 254 -2.09 5.63 -22.10
N THR A 255 -1.29 5.92 -23.14
CA THR A 255 -1.39 5.47 -24.55
C THR A 255 -0.17 4.65 -24.96
N THR A 256 0.73 4.32 -24.04
CA THR A 256 1.98 3.59 -24.30
C THR A 256 1.77 2.11 -24.07
N ALA A 257 2.15 1.28 -25.05
CA ALA A 257 2.06 -0.17 -24.94
C ALA A 257 3.17 -0.72 -24.02
N PRO A 258 2.97 -1.92 -23.42
CA PRO A 258 3.98 -2.61 -22.63
C PRO A 258 5.35 -2.74 -23.31
N THR A 259 5.36 -2.98 -24.63
CA THR A 259 6.57 -3.15 -25.46
C THR A 259 7.45 -1.90 -25.49
N ASP A 260 6.87 -0.72 -25.28
CA ASP A 260 7.57 0.56 -25.24
C ASP A 260 7.81 1.06 -23.81
N SER A 261 7.27 0.35 -22.81
CA SER A 261 7.35 0.73 -21.40
C SER A 261 8.44 -0.02 -20.63
N ARG A 262 8.86 -1.19 -21.10
CA ARG A 262 9.88 -2.03 -20.44
C ARG A 262 10.65 -2.90 -21.44
N SER A 263 11.80 -3.41 -20.99
CA SER A 263 12.64 -4.35 -21.76
C SER A 263 12.70 -5.75 -21.15
N SER A 264 11.82 -6.03 -20.20
CA SER A 264 11.66 -7.31 -19.50
C SER A 264 10.31 -7.93 -19.84
N GLU A 265 10.13 -9.23 -19.58
CA GLU A 265 8.88 -9.94 -19.90
C GLU A 265 7.74 -9.36 -19.05
N TYR A 266 7.95 -9.32 -17.74
CA TYR A 266 6.97 -8.86 -16.77
C TYR A 266 7.34 -7.47 -16.25
N CYS A 267 6.32 -6.67 -15.92
CA CYS A 267 6.54 -5.38 -15.26
C CYS A 267 7.18 -5.56 -13.87
N THR A 268 7.02 -6.74 -13.27
CA THR A 268 7.48 -7.09 -11.92
C THR A 268 8.90 -7.64 -11.85
N ASP A 269 9.60 -7.80 -12.98
CA ASP A 269 10.92 -8.43 -13.03
C ASP A 269 11.98 -7.73 -12.15
N VAL A 270 11.84 -6.43 -11.88
CA VAL A 270 12.72 -5.68 -10.98
C VAL A 270 12.76 -6.26 -9.56
N ALA A 271 11.64 -6.81 -9.07
CA ALA A 271 11.55 -7.38 -7.72
C ALA A 271 12.33 -8.69 -7.57
N LYS A 272 12.71 -9.35 -8.68
CA LYS A 272 13.58 -10.54 -8.63
C LYS A 272 14.95 -10.25 -8.03
N MET A 273 15.42 -8.99 -8.08
CA MET A 273 16.75 -8.62 -7.58
C MET A 273 16.91 -8.82 -6.06
N ILE A 274 15.81 -8.76 -5.30
CA ILE A 274 15.80 -9.03 -3.84
C ILE A 274 15.31 -10.45 -3.51
N GLY A 275 15.07 -11.28 -4.52
CA GLY A 275 14.55 -12.64 -4.35
C GLY A 275 13.14 -12.68 -3.75
N ALA A 276 12.27 -11.75 -4.14
CA ALA A 276 10.84 -11.79 -3.81
C ALA A 276 10.12 -12.83 -4.70
N PRO A 277 9.21 -13.66 -4.17
CA PRO A 277 8.30 -14.44 -5.00
C PRO A 277 7.33 -13.53 -5.75
N ILE A 278 6.99 -13.91 -6.99
CA ILE A 278 6.09 -13.15 -7.86
C ILE A 278 4.93 -14.06 -8.28
N PHE A 279 3.71 -13.59 -8.07
CA PHE A 279 2.48 -14.28 -8.45
C PHE A 279 1.74 -13.46 -9.51
N HIS A 280 1.67 -13.98 -10.73
CA HIS A 280 0.89 -13.39 -11.81
C HIS A 280 -0.51 -13.98 -11.79
N VAL A 281 -1.52 -13.18 -11.48
CA VAL A 281 -2.90 -13.67 -11.29
C VAL A 281 -3.87 -12.99 -12.25
N ASN A 282 -4.77 -13.78 -12.83
CA ASN A 282 -5.81 -13.27 -13.72
C ASN A 282 -6.89 -12.52 -12.93
N GLY A 283 -7.02 -11.22 -13.18
CA GLY A 283 -7.99 -10.34 -12.52
C GLY A 283 -9.46 -10.67 -12.83
N ASP A 284 -9.77 -11.48 -13.84
CA ASP A 284 -11.14 -11.98 -14.05
C ASP A 284 -11.49 -13.17 -13.14
N ASP A 285 -10.54 -13.73 -12.39
CA ASP A 285 -10.78 -14.76 -11.36
C ASP A 285 -10.58 -14.18 -9.95
N PRO A 286 -11.66 -13.72 -9.30
CA PRO A 286 -11.57 -13.10 -7.99
C PRO A 286 -11.29 -14.10 -6.86
N GLU A 287 -11.60 -15.40 -7.03
CA GLU A 287 -11.25 -16.42 -6.05
C GLU A 287 -9.74 -16.67 -6.05
N ALA A 288 -9.13 -16.78 -7.24
CA ALA A 288 -7.68 -16.90 -7.39
C ALA A 288 -6.95 -15.67 -6.84
N CYS A 289 -7.46 -14.46 -7.12
CA CYS A 289 -6.88 -13.21 -6.61
C CYS A 289 -6.91 -13.13 -5.08
N ALA A 290 -8.03 -13.47 -4.44
CA ALA A 290 -8.15 -13.50 -2.99
C ALA A 290 -7.21 -14.57 -2.38
N TRP A 291 -7.10 -15.74 -3.01
CA TRP A 291 -6.20 -16.79 -2.55
C TRP A 291 -4.72 -16.37 -2.61
N VAL A 292 -4.28 -15.77 -3.73
CA VAL A 292 -2.91 -15.25 -3.87
C VAL A 292 -2.61 -14.16 -2.84
N ALA A 293 -3.58 -13.27 -2.55
CA ALA A 293 -3.43 -12.25 -1.51
C ALA A 293 -3.16 -12.85 -0.13
N ARG A 294 -3.93 -13.89 0.26
CA ARG A 294 -3.70 -14.61 1.53
C ARG A 294 -2.33 -15.30 1.56
N LEU A 295 -1.97 -15.97 0.46
CA LEU A 295 -0.66 -16.62 0.33
C LEU A 295 0.50 -15.63 0.45
N ALA A 296 0.37 -14.43 -0.13
CA ALA A 296 1.38 -13.39 -0.06
C ALA A 296 1.60 -12.88 1.37
N VAL A 297 0.52 -12.64 2.12
CA VAL A 297 0.60 -12.30 3.54
C VAL A 297 1.25 -13.42 4.33
N ASP A 298 0.85 -14.67 4.11
CA ASP A 298 1.44 -15.82 4.81
C ASP A 298 2.94 -15.98 4.52
N PHE A 299 3.39 -15.71 3.30
CA PHE A 299 4.81 -15.74 2.95
C PHE A 299 5.56 -14.61 3.64
N ARG A 300 5.03 -13.39 3.60
CA ARG A 300 5.59 -12.23 4.31
C ARG A 300 5.72 -12.54 5.79
N GLN A 301 4.70 -13.15 6.39
CA GLN A 301 4.72 -13.55 7.79
C GLN A 301 5.74 -14.65 8.08
N ALA A 302 5.91 -15.62 7.20
CA ALA A 302 6.88 -16.69 7.38
C ALA A 302 8.34 -16.22 7.25
N PHE A 303 8.64 -15.31 6.31
CA PHE A 303 10.02 -15.01 5.91
C PHE A 303 10.43 -13.55 6.06
N LYS A 304 9.51 -12.66 6.47
CA LYS A 304 9.73 -11.22 6.64
C LYS A 304 10.36 -10.56 5.41
N LYS A 305 9.84 -10.93 4.24
CA LYS A 305 10.39 -10.58 2.92
C LYS A 305 9.27 -10.14 1.99
N ASP A 306 9.61 -9.27 1.05
CA ASP A 306 8.69 -8.73 0.07
C ASP A 306 8.05 -9.82 -0.79
N VAL A 307 6.81 -9.60 -1.21
CA VAL A 307 6.05 -10.45 -2.13
C VAL A 307 5.36 -9.57 -3.15
N VAL A 308 5.37 -9.99 -4.42
CA VAL A 308 4.73 -9.23 -5.50
C VAL A 308 3.59 -10.01 -6.13
N ILE A 309 2.42 -9.36 -6.22
CA ILE A 309 1.24 -9.84 -6.94
C ILE A 309 1.08 -8.98 -8.20
N ASP A 310 1.27 -9.60 -9.37
CA ASP A 310 0.97 -9.00 -10.67
C ASP A 310 -0.46 -9.35 -11.06
N MET A 311 -1.41 -8.45 -10.80
CA MET A 311 -2.82 -8.66 -11.16
C MET A 311 -3.05 -8.26 -12.62
N LEU A 312 -3.01 -9.23 -13.52
CA LEU A 312 -3.29 -8.99 -14.94
C LEU A 312 -4.76 -8.67 -15.13
N CYS A 313 -5.04 -7.46 -15.60
CA CYS A 313 -6.38 -6.95 -15.82
C CYS A 313 -6.43 -6.12 -17.11
N TYR A 314 -7.42 -5.25 -17.22
CA TYR A 314 -7.54 -4.29 -18.32
C TYR A 314 -8.13 -2.97 -17.82
N ARG A 315 -8.05 -1.93 -18.65
CA ARG A 315 -8.67 -0.63 -18.35
C ARG A 315 -9.89 -0.42 -19.23
N ARG A 316 -11.09 -0.49 -18.66
CA ARG A 316 -12.36 -0.40 -19.40
C ARG A 316 -12.51 0.91 -20.19
N ARG A 317 -12.05 2.03 -19.65
CA ARG A 317 -12.17 3.38 -20.23
C ARG A 317 -10.81 3.91 -20.71
N GLY A 318 -10.79 5.14 -21.21
CA GLY A 318 -9.56 5.90 -21.47
C GLY A 318 -8.67 6.05 -20.23
N HIS A 319 -7.50 6.68 -20.37
CA HIS A 319 -6.59 6.86 -19.24
C HIS A 319 -7.24 7.69 -18.13
N ASN A 320 -7.89 8.79 -18.54
CA ASN A 320 -8.96 9.41 -17.78
C ASN A 320 -10.29 9.25 -18.53
N GLU A 321 -11.40 9.58 -17.88
CA GLU A 321 -12.74 9.29 -18.40
C GLU A 321 -13.16 10.15 -19.60
N GLY A 322 -12.41 11.22 -19.91
CA GLY A 322 -12.62 12.05 -21.10
C GLY A 322 -11.74 11.67 -22.29
N ASP A 323 -10.79 10.73 -22.13
CA ASP A 323 -9.90 10.31 -23.21
C ASP A 323 -10.56 9.21 -24.06
N ASP A 324 -10.37 9.28 -25.37
CA ASP A 324 -10.73 8.20 -26.29
C ASP A 324 -9.49 7.34 -26.63
N PRO A 325 -9.40 6.12 -26.07
CA PRO A 325 -8.21 5.29 -26.23
C PRO A 325 -8.21 4.48 -27.53
N SER A 326 -9.33 4.44 -28.27
CA SER A 326 -9.40 3.75 -29.58
C SER A 326 -8.50 4.42 -30.62
N MET A 327 -8.14 5.69 -30.41
CA MET A 327 -7.22 6.45 -31.27
C MET A 327 -5.83 5.81 -31.35
N THR A 328 -5.38 5.18 -30.26
CA THR A 328 -4.02 4.64 -30.15
C THR A 328 -4.00 3.13 -29.91
N GLN A 329 -5.06 2.54 -29.35
CA GLN A 329 -5.17 1.10 -29.08
C GLN A 329 -6.49 0.49 -29.59
N PRO A 330 -6.82 0.63 -30.89
CA PRO A 330 -8.11 0.19 -31.42
C PRO A 330 -8.35 -1.31 -31.18
N TYR A 331 -7.38 -2.16 -31.49
CA TYR A 331 -7.52 -3.62 -31.32
C TYR A 331 -7.78 -4.03 -29.86
N MET A 332 -7.08 -3.42 -28.91
CA MET A 332 -7.26 -3.73 -27.49
C MET A 332 -8.68 -3.36 -27.04
N TYR A 333 -9.18 -2.20 -27.46
CA TYR A 333 -10.51 -1.74 -27.07
C TYR A 333 -11.63 -2.49 -27.80
N ASP A 334 -11.44 -2.92 -29.05
CA ASP A 334 -12.34 -3.86 -29.73
C ASP A 334 -12.52 -5.15 -28.91
N VAL A 335 -11.43 -5.70 -28.36
CA VAL A 335 -11.48 -6.88 -27.49
C VAL A 335 -12.18 -6.56 -26.17
N ILE A 336 -11.81 -5.45 -25.50
CA ILE A 336 -12.41 -5.02 -24.23
C ILE A 336 -13.93 -4.88 -24.39
N ASP A 337 -14.42 -4.30 -25.49
CA ASP A 337 -15.85 -4.11 -25.75
C ASP A 337 -16.63 -5.44 -25.82
N THR A 338 -15.98 -6.55 -26.20
CA THR A 338 -16.58 -7.89 -26.14
C THR A 338 -16.55 -8.54 -24.76
N LYS A 339 -15.71 -8.04 -23.83
CA LYS A 339 -15.56 -8.63 -22.50
C LYS A 339 -16.68 -8.22 -21.56
N ARG A 340 -17.30 -9.21 -20.93
CA ARG A 340 -18.13 -9.02 -19.73
C ARG A 340 -17.24 -8.58 -18.55
N GLY A 341 -17.75 -7.70 -17.69
CA GLY A 341 -17.05 -7.30 -16.47
C GLY A 341 -16.87 -8.47 -15.48
N SER A 342 -15.84 -8.36 -14.65
CA SER A 342 -15.44 -9.35 -13.63
C SER A 342 -16.62 -9.72 -12.71
N ARG A 343 -17.32 -8.71 -12.15
CA ARG A 343 -18.52 -8.88 -11.32
C ARG A 343 -19.62 -9.66 -12.02
N LYS A 344 -19.92 -9.33 -13.29
CA LYS A 344 -20.98 -10.01 -14.06
C LYS A 344 -20.61 -11.47 -14.30
N ALA A 345 -19.37 -11.74 -14.73
CA ALA A 345 -18.88 -13.09 -14.96
C ALA A 345 -18.93 -13.93 -13.67
N TYR A 346 -18.52 -13.35 -12.54
CA TYR A 346 -18.55 -14.03 -11.26
C TYR A 346 -19.98 -14.27 -10.74
N THR A 347 -20.88 -13.30 -10.94
CA THR A 347 -22.32 -13.48 -10.63
C THR A 347 -22.91 -14.65 -11.41
N GLU A 348 -22.66 -14.71 -12.73
CA GLU A 348 -23.12 -15.80 -13.58
C GLU A 348 -22.53 -17.16 -13.16
N ALA A 349 -21.26 -17.18 -12.72
CA ALA A 349 -20.63 -18.38 -12.20
C ALA A 349 -21.30 -18.88 -10.90
N LEU A 350 -21.60 -17.99 -9.96
CA LEU A 350 -22.28 -18.35 -8.70
C LEU A 350 -23.72 -18.82 -8.94
N ILE A 351 -24.44 -18.21 -9.88
CA ILE A 351 -25.77 -18.70 -10.29
C ILE A 351 -25.66 -20.09 -10.93
N GLY A 352 -24.70 -20.29 -11.83
CA GLY A 352 -24.49 -21.57 -12.51
C GLY A 352 -24.09 -22.71 -11.56
N ARG A 353 -23.43 -22.38 -10.44
CA ARG A 353 -23.10 -23.33 -9.36
C ARG A 353 -24.26 -23.59 -8.40
N GLY A 354 -25.30 -22.76 -8.42
CA GLY A 354 -26.44 -22.82 -7.50
C GLY A 354 -26.18 -22.17 -6.14
N ASP A 355 -25.13 -21.34 -6.03
CA ASP A 355 -24.71 -20.69 -4.79
C ASP A 355 -25.60 -19.46 -4.47
N ILE A 356 -26.13 -18.80 -5.51
CA ILE A 356 -27.07 -17.66 -5.43
C ILE A 356 -28.15 -17.74 -6.52
N SER A 357 -29.31 -17.14 -6.25
CA SER A 357 -30.35 -16.91 -7.26
C SER A 357 -30.15 -15.57 -7.99
N MET A 358 -30.71 -15.46 -9.20
CA MET A 358 -30.69 -14.20 -9.96
C MET A 358 -31.33 -13.04 -9.17
N LYS A 359 -32.39 -13.33 -8.41
CA LYS A 359 -33.10 -12.34 -7.60
C LYS A 359 -32.21 -11.81 -6.47
N GLU A 360 -31.51 -12.67 -5.74
CA GLU A 360 -30.56 -12.25 -4.69
C GLU A 360 -29.44 -11.37 -5.26
N ALA A 361 -28.92 -11.70 -6.44
CA ALA A 361 -27.89 -10.90 -7.09
C ALA A 361 -28.39 -9.49 -7.49
N GLU A 362 -29.61 -9.39 -8.03
CA GLU A 362 -30.22 -8.10 -8.38
C GLU A 362 -30.56 -7.26 -7.15
N ASP A 363 -31.12 -7.88 -6.11
CA ASP A 363 -31.52 -7.18 -4.88
C ASP A 363 -30.29 -6.60 -4.17
N ALA A 364 -29.18 -7.35 -4.10
CA ALA A 364 -27.93 -6.87 -3.51
C ALA A 364 -27.32 -5.68 -4.27
N LEU A 365 -27.40 -5.68 -5.60
CA LEU A 365 -26.91 -4.56 -6.42
C LEU A 365 -27.79 -3.31 -6.25
N ARG A 366 -29.12 -3.48 -6.23
CA ARG A 366 -30.05 -2.36 -6.05
C ARG A 366 -29.92 -1.72 -4.67
N ASP A 367 -29.70 -2.51 -3.63
CA ASP A 367 -29.51 -2.00 -2.27
C ASP A 367 -28.30 -1.05 -2.20
N TYR A 368 -27.15 -1.47 -2.73
CA TYR A 368 -25.96 -0.63 -2.74
C TYR A 368 -26.14 0.65 -3.58
N GLN A 369 -26.78 0.56 -4.75
CA GLN A 369 -27.12 1.74 -5.55
C GLN A 369 -28.07 2.71 -4.80
N GLY A 370 -29.04 2.17 -4.07
CA GLY A 370 -29.97 2.95 -3.24
C GLY A 370 -29.26 3.69 -2.11
N GLN A 371 -28.28 3.05 -1.46
CA GLN A 371 -27.45 3.67 -0.43
C GLN A 371 -26.63 4.85 -1.00
N LEU A 372 -25.97 4.67 -2.15
CA LEU A 372 -25.23 5.74 -2.81
C LEU A 372 -26.12 6.92 -3.21
N GLU A 373 -27.29 6.64 -3.80
CA GLU A 373 -28.24 7.68 -4.22
C GLU A 373 -28.75 8.49 -3.02
N ARG A 374 -29.02 7.82 -1.89
CA ARG A 374 -29.44 8.49 -0.66
C ARG A 374 -28.36 9.46 -0.16
N VAL A 375 -27.12 8.98 0.00
CA VAL A 375 -26.01 9.83 0.49
C VAL A 375 -25.71 10.98 -0.47
N PHE A 376 -25.81 10.74 -1.77
CA PHE A 376 -25.65 11.78 -2.78
C PHE A 376 -26.71 12.90 -2.67
N ASN A 377 -27.98 12.54 -2.46
CA ASN A 377 -29.04 13.53 -2.28
C ASN A 377 -28.82 14.35 -0.99
N GLU A 378 -28.41 13.70 0.10
CA GLU A 378 -28.07 14.39 1.36
C GLU A 378 -26.94 15.41 1.16
N VAL A 379 -25.91 15.08 0.37
CA VAL A 379 -24.79 16.00 0.07
C VAL A 379 -25.22 17.16 -0.83
N ARG A 380 -26.12 16.93 -1.79
CA ARG A 380 -26.60 17.98 -2.70
C ARG A 380 -27.47 19.04 -2.03
N GLU A 381 -28.19 18.66 -0.98
CA GLU A 381 -29.04 19.57 -0.21
C GLU A 381 -28.22 20.42 0.79
N LEU A 382 -26.91 20.19 0.92
CA LEU A 382 -26.06 21.02 1.77
C LEU A 382 -25.97 22.46 1.24
N GLU A 383 -26.04 23.42 2.15
CA GLU A 383 -25.80 24.83 1.83
C GLU A 383 -24.41 25.00 1.22
N LYS A 384 -24.33 25.81 0.16
CA LYS A 384 -23.08 26.04 -0.56
C LYS A 384 -22.25 27.10 0.12
N HIS A 385 -21.01 26.78 0.46
CA HIS A 385 -20.03 27.73 0.92
C HIS A 385 -19.54 28.61 -0.24
N ALA A 386 -19.19 29.86 0.06
CA ALA A 386 -18.54 30.74 -0.91
C ALA A 386 -17.09 30.30 -1.12
N ALA A 387 -16.64 30.26 -2.38
CA ALA A 387 -15.25 29.95 -2.68
C ALA A 387 -14.38 31.18 -2.42
N GLU A 388 -13.39 31.03 -1.54
CA GLU A 388 -12.40 32.06 -1.20
C GLU A 388 -10.99 31.62 -1.67
N PRO A 389 -10.05 32.57 -1.90
CA PRO A 389 -8.66 32.22 -2.18
C PRO A 389 -8.04 31.44 -1.02
N SER A 390 -7.19 30.45 -1.33
CA SER A 390 -6.49 29.67 -0.30
C SER A 390 -5.62 30.55 0.59
N GLU A 391 -5.72 30.36 1.90
CA GLU A 391 -4.92 31.09 2.88
C GLU A 391 -3.53 30.45 3.09
N SER A 392 -2.59 31.24 3.61
CA SER A 392 -1.26 30.74 4.00
C SER A 392 -1.36 29.94 5.30
N VAL A 393 -0.69 28.78 5.34
CA VAL A 393 -0.59 27.93 6.55
C VAL A 393 0.51 28.37 7.52
N GLU A 394 1.16 29.52 7.29
CA GLU A 394 2.25 30.02 8.13
C GLU A 394 1.84 30.22 9.60
N ALA A 395 0.58 30.60 9.84
CA ALA A 395 0.07 30.86 11.19
C ALA A 395 -0.33 29.58 11.96
N ASP A 396 -0.42 28.43 11.30
CA ASP A 396 -0.87 27.17 11.92
C ASP A 396 0.14 26.64 12.95
N GLN A 397 1.42 26.97 12.77
CA GLN A 397 2.50 26.56 13.66
C GLN A 397 3.35 27.77 14.07
N GLN A 398 3.08 28.29 15.27
CA GLN A 398 3.81 29.43 15.81
C GLN A 398 5.03 28.98 16.61
N ILE A 399 6.16 29.66 16.40
CA ILE A 399 7.38 29.41 17.17
C ILE A 399 7.15 29.88 18.62
N PRO A 400 7.32 29.00 19.63
CA PRO A 400 7.20 29.40 21.02
C PRO A 400 8.27 30.45 21.36
N GLN A 401 7.83 31.57 21.93
CA GLN A 401 8.76 32.61 22.38
C GLN A 401 9.58 32.12 23.57
N ARG A 402 10.88 32.42 23.57
CA ARG A 402 11.82 32.07 24.66
C ARG A 402 11.92 30.57 24.95
N LEU A 403 11.87 29.73 23.92
CA LEU A 403 12.15 28.30 24.05
C LEU A 403 13.59 28.09 24.58
N ALA A 404 13.71 27.63 25.81
CA ALA A 404 14.99 27.34 26.43
C ALA A 404 15.58 26.05 25.84
N THR A 405 16.70 26.17 25.13
CA THR A 405 17.45 25.05 24.54
C THR A 405 18.84 24.89 25.14
N ALA A 406 19.15 25.68 26.18
CA ALA A 406 20.38 25.54 26.95
C ALA A 406 20.32 24.27 27.79
N VAL A 407 21.48 23.63 27.96
CA VAL A 407 21.65 22.43 28.79
C VAL A 407 22.67 22.69 29.88
N ASP A 408 22.56 21.95 30.98
CA ASP A 408 23.53 22.03 32.07
C ASP A 408 24.89 21.48 31.65
N LYS A 409 25.96 22.02 32.24
CA LYS A 409 27.33 21.55 32.02
C LYS A 409 27.49 20.06 32.38
N SER A 410 26.72 19.58 33.36
CA SER A 410 26.71 18.16 33.76
C SER A 410 26.24 17.25 32.63
N LEU A 411 25.24 17.67 31.85
CA LEU A 411 24.76 16.90 30.70
C LEU A 411 25.82 16.84 29.59
N LEU A 412 26.50 17.95 29.32
CA LEU A 412 27.63 17.97 28.38
C LEU A 412 28.75 17.02 28.83
N ALA A 413 29.12 17.07 30.12
CA ALA A 413 30.12 16.17 30.71
C ALA A 413 29.72 14.70 30.56
N ARG A 414 28.46 14.35 30.85
CA ARG A 414 27.92 12.98 30.67
C ARG A 414 28.07 12.49 29.23
N ILE A 415 27.74 13.34 28.25
CA ILE A 415 27.90 13.00 26.82
C ILE A 415 29.38 12.82 26.45
N GLY A 416 30.27 13.62 27.05
CA GLY A 416 31.72 13.49 26.88
C GLY A 416 32.25 12.18 27.43
N ASP A 417 31.85 11.81 28.64
CA ASP A 417 32.22 10.56 29.30
C ASP A 417 31.71 9.34 28.54
N ALA A 418 30.50 9.41 27.96
CA ALA A 418 29.91 8.33 27.17
C ALA A 418 30.80 7.90 25.98
N HIS A 419 31.61 8.80 25.42
CA HIS A 419 32.53 8.47 24.33
C HIS A 419 33.72 7.58 24.76
N LEU A 420 34.04 7.54 26.06
CA LEU A 420 35.09 6.69 26.63
C LEU A 420 34.54 5.58 27.53
N ALA A 421 33.23 5.52 27.76
CA ALA A 421 32.53 4.44 28.45
C ALA A 421 32.42 3.19 27.54
N LEU A 422 33.56 2.67 27.10
CA LEU A 422 33.66 1.54 26.18
C LEU A 422 33.45 0.22 26.93
N PRO A 423 32.83 -0.80 26.30
CA PRO A 423 32.72 -2.12 26.90
C PRO A 423 34.09 -2.72 27.25
N ASP A 424 34.13 -3.56 28.29
CA ASP A 424 35.35 -4.26 28.70
C ASP A 424 35.95 -5.06 27.53
N GLY A 425 37.25 -4.86 27.29
CA GLY A 425 37.99 -5.51 26.19
C GLY A 425 37.85 -4.84 24.81
N PHE A 426 37.09 -3.75 24.67
CA PHE A 426 36.95 -3.06 23.39
C PHE A 426 38.25 -2.35 22.97
N THR A 427 38.79 -2.73 21.81
CA THR A 427 40.02 -2.12 21.27
C THR A 427 39.68 -1.05 20.23
N VAL A 428 39.80 0.21 20.62
CA VAL A 428 39.57 1.35 19.71
C VAL A 428 40.68 1.45 18.67
N HIS A 429 40.32 1.68 17.41
CA HIS A 429 41.29 1.97 16.36
C HIS A 429 42.17 3.18 16.75
N PRO A 430 43.51 3.11 16.59
CA PRO A 430 44.42 4.17 17.08
C PRO A 430 44.15 5.57 16.54
N ARG A 431 43.55 5.71 15.35
CA ARG A 431 43.16 7.01 14.77
C ARG A 431 41.80 7.54 15.24
N VAL A 432 40.97 6.69 15.86
CA VAL A 432 39.66 7.07 16.43
C VAL A 432 39.79 7.46 17.89
N LYS A 433 40.69 6.80 18.64
CA LYS A 433 40.93 7.06 20.07
C LYS A 433 41.15 8.56 20.39
N PRO A 434 42.00 9.32 19.64
CA PRO A 434 42.18 10.74 19.89
C PRO A 434 40.89 11.56 19.72
N VAL A 435 39.96 11.14 18.86
CA VAL A 435 38.68 11.82 18.65
C VAL A 435 37.78 11.66 19.88
N LEU A 436 37.72 10.45 20.46
CA LEU A 436 36.92 10.18 21.66
C LEU A 436 37.47 10.96 22.88
N GLU A 437 38.79 10.92 23.07
CA GLU A 437 39.48 11.66 24.12
C GLU A 437 39.26 13.17 23.99
N LYS A 438 39.37 13.69 22.74
CA LYS A 438 39.15 15.12 22.48
C LYS A 438 37.71 15.56 22.73
N ARG A 439 36.71 14.73 22.43
CA ARG A 439 35.29 15.03 22.73
C ARG A 439 35.04 15.12 24.23
N ARG A 440 35.63 14.24 25.03
CA ARG A 440 35.57 14.33 26.49
C ARG A 440 36.24 15.61 27.01
N GLU A 441 37.45 15.93 26.54
CA GLU A 441 38.13 17.19 26.91
C GLU A 441 37.25 18.41 26.62
N MET A 442 36.66 18.49 25.42
CA MET A 442 35.78 19.57 25.01
C MET A 442 34.52 19.71 25.88
N ALA A 443 33.97 18.60 26.37
CA ALA A 443 32.80 18.59 27.24
C ALA A 443 33.07 19.29 28.59
N TYR A 444 34.26 19.10 29.16
CA TYR A 444 34.64 19.67 30.46
C TYR A 444 35.21 21.07 30.38
N GLU A 445 35.95 21.41 29.31
CA GLU A 445 36.56 22.73 29.16
C GLU A 445 35.54 23.83 28.77
N ALA A 446 34.29 23.46 28.45
CA ALA A 446 33.27 24.37 27.91
C ALA A 446 33.78 25.24 26.74
N ARG A 447 34.82 24.79 26.04
CA ARG A 447 35.38 25.47 24.88
C ARG A 447 34.54 25.13 23.66
N SER A 448 33.44 25.87 23.50
CA SER A 448 32.88 26.15 22.19
C SER A 448 33.81 27.14 21.46
N THR A 449 35.06 26.76 21.16
CA THR A 449 35.91 27.59 20.30
C THR A 449 35.39 27.45 18.88
N GLY A 450 34.49 28.36 18.51
CA GLY A 450 33.64 28.34 17.32
C GLY A 450 34.34 28.49 15.96
N HIS A 451 35.57 27.97 15.78
CA HIS A 451 36.27 28.05 14.49
C HIS A 451 37.10 26.81 14.13
N SER A 452 37.04 25.70 14.90
CA SER A 452 37.68 24.43 14.48
C SER A 452 36.67 23.52 13.76
N PRO A 453 36.97 22.97 12.57
CA PRO A 453 36.14 21.99 11.88
C PRO A 453 35.79 20.76 12.74
N SER A 454 36.60 20.43 13.75
CA SER A 454 36.37 19.32 14.68
C SER A 454 35.25 19.58 15.70
N CYS A 455 34.81 20.83 15.88
CA CYS A 455 33.78 21.20 16.86
C CYS A 455 32.35 20.92 16.37
N TRP A 456 32.13 20.95 15.05
CA TRP A 456 30.80 20.77 14.46
C TRP A 456 30.22 19.35 14.68
N PRO A 457 30.99 18.26 14.48
CA PRO A 457 30.50 16.92 14.78
C PRO A 457 30.16 16.71 16.26
N TRP A 458 30.93 17.32 17.18
CA TRP A 458 30.66 17.29 18.62
C TRP A 458 29.34 18.00 18.95
N ALA A 459 29.14 19.23 18.45
CA ALA A 459 27.90 19.96 18.67
C ALA A 459 26.66 19.19 18.18
N ARG A 460 26.78 18.51 17.02
CA ARG A 460 25.70 17.65 16.49
C ARG A 460 25.44 16.43 17.37
N SER A 461 26.48 15.75 17.86
CA SER A 461 26.31 14.59 18.75
C SER A 461 25.71 15.00 20.09
N SER A 462 26.18 16.12 20.68
CA SER A 462 25.67 16.60 21.96
C SER A 462 24.22 17.03 21.87
N ARG A 463 23.85 17.72 20.77
CA ARG A 463 22.46 18.07 20.51
C ARG A 463 21.57 16.84 20.33
N ARG A 464 22.02 15.77 19.68
CA ARG A 464 21.19 14.55 19.53
C ARG A 464 21.04 13.80 20.84
N ALA A 465 22.15 13.61 21.57
CA ALA A 465 22.15 12.85 22.81
C ALA A 465 21.34 13.51 23.93
N SER A 466 21.28 14.85 23.97
CA SER A 466 20.50 15.57 24.99
C SER A 466 18.98 15.47 24.82
N TRP A 467 18.47 14.83 23.76
CA TRP A 467 17.04 14.59 23.53
C TRP A 467 16.63 13.17 23.92
N SER A 468 17.60 12.31 24.24
CA SER A 468 17.39 10.91 24.65
C SER A 468 17.42 10.71 26.17
N ASP A 469 17.79 11.75 26.91
CA ASP A 469 17.59 11.91 28.36
C ASP A 469 16.31 12.73 28.58
#